data_AF-A0A6L9Q8U7-F1
#
_entry.id   AF-A0A6L9Q8U7-F1
#
_cell.length_a   1.000
_cell.length_b   1.000
_cell.length_c   1.000
_cell.angle_alpha   90.00
_cell.angle_beta   90.00
_cell.angle_gamma   90.00
#
_symmetry.space_group_name_H-M   'P 1'
#
loop_
_entity.id
_entity.type
_entity.pdbx_description
1 polymer ?
#
loop_
_entity_poly.entity_id
_entity_poly.type
_entity_poly.pdbx_seq_one_letter_code
_entity_poly.pdbx_strand_id
1 'polypeptide(L)' 'ADLYDLPFGDFGDAVFDHVFVCFVLEHLRDPGGALAGLRRVLRPGGTLTVVEGDHGSAFLHPDSAHARAAVAHL' A
#
# COMPACT_ATOMS: atom_id res chain seq x y z
N ALA A 1 -7.63 10.82 -0.71
CA ALA A 1 -7.81 10.42 0.70
C ALA A 1 -6.45 10.05 1.24
N ASP A 2 -6.17 10.38 2.50
CA ASP A 2 -4.95 9.96 3.18
C ASP A 2 -5.18 8.58 3.81
N LEU A 3 -4.26 7.63 3.61
CA LEU A 3 -4.36 6.30 4.23
C LEU A 3 -4.09 6.34 5.73
N TYR A 4 -3.37 7.36 6.21
CA TYR A 4 -3.14 7.61 7.62
C TYR A 4 -4.32 8.30 8.31
N ASP A 5 -5.20 8.96 7.53
CA ASP A 5 -6.39 9.67 8.00
C ASP A 5 -7.60 9.37 7.09
N LEU A 6 -8.07 8.12 7.15
CA LEU A 6 -9.17 7.65 6.32
C LEU A 6 -10.50 8.32 6.73
N PRO A 7 -11.22 8.96 5.80
CA PRO A 7 -12.44 9.74 6.09
C PRO A 7 -13.68 8.85 6.25
N PHE A 8 -13.53 7.72 6.95
CA PHE A 8 -14.61 6.78 7.25
C PHE A 8 -15.08 6.86 8.70
N GLY A 9 -14.59 7.85 9.47
CA GLY A 9 -14.94 8.03 10.88
C GLY A 9 -16.44 8.13 11.14
N ASP A 10 -17.19 8.77 10.25
CA ASP A 10 -18.65 8.89 10.34
C ASP A 10 -19.38 7.54 10.18
N PHE A 11 -18.73 6.56 9.55
CA PHE A 11 -19.23 5.18 9.39
C PHE A 11 -18.70 4.22 10.48
N GLY A 12 -17.70 4.65 11.26
CA GLY A 12 -17.02 3.85 12.27
C GLY A 12 -15.92 2.92 11.74
N ASP A 13 -15.56 1.94 12.56
CA ASP A 13 -14.64 0.85 12.21
C ASP A 13 -15.41 -0.32 11.55
N ALA A 14 -14.70 -1.27 10.94
CA ALA A 14 -15.31 -2.50 10.42
C ALA A 14 -16.46 -2.26 9.41
N VAL A 15 -16.22 -1.40 8.43
CA VAL A 15 -17.24 -0.96 7.45
C VAL A 15 -17.18 -1.77 6.16
N PHE A 16 -15.99 -2.23 5.76
CA PHE A 16 -15.76 -2.91 4.48
C PHE A 16 -15.55 -4.41 4.66
N ASP A 17 -16.13 -5.20 3.75
CA ASP A 17 -15.88 -6.64 3.64
C ASP A 17 -14.57 -6.95 2.88
N HIS A 18 -14.17 -6.05 1.97
CA HIS A 18 -12.93 -6.14 1.20
C HIS A 18 -12.31 -4.77 0.96
N VAL A 19 -10.98 -4.72 0.99
CA VAL A 19 -10.18 -3.55 0.55
C VAL A 19 -9.22 -4.02 -0.55
N PHE A 20 -9.11 -3.24 -1.61
CA PHE A 20 -8.20 -3.49 -2.73
C PHE A 20 -7.17 -2.35 -2.79
N VAL A 21 -5.89 -2.70 -2.75
CA VAL A 21 -4.75 -1.78 -2.83
C VAL A 21 -3.91 -2.16 -4.05
N CYS A 22 -3.57 -1.19 -4.89
CA CYS A 22 -2.87 -1.43 -6.15
C CYS A 22 -1.88 -0.30 -6.44
N PHE A 23 -0.58 -0.60 -6.40
CA PHE A 23 0.53 0.32 -6.61
C PHE A 23 0.48 1.54 -5.68
N VAL A 24 0.37 1.28 -4.37
CA VAL A 24 0.27 2.35 -3.36
C VAL A 24 1.33 2.21 -2.28
N LEU A 25 1.48 1.02 -1.70
CA LEU A 25 2.30 0.84 -0.51
C LEU A 25 3.78 1.12 -0.79
N GLU A 26 4.26 0.82 -2.00
CA GLU A 26 5.64 1.07 -2.42
C GLU A 26 6.05 2.56 -2.39
N HIS A 27 5.06 3.47 -2.41
CA HIS A 27 5.28 4.92 -2.38
C HIS A 27 5.18 5.52 -0.97
N LEU A 28 4.78 4.73 0.03
CA LEU A 28 4.56 5.22 1.39
C LEU A 28 5.83 5.12 2.23
N ARG A 29 6.08 6.14 3.04
CA ARG A 29 7.19 6.13 4.01
C ARG A 29 6.95 5.15 5.16
N ASP A 30 5.70 4.95 5.54
CA ASP A 30 5.28 3.97 6.54
C ASP A 30 4.12 3.13 5.99
N PRO A 31 4.41 2.06 5.22
CA PRO A 31 3.38 1.15 4.72
C PRO A 31 2.71 0.35 5.86
N GLY A 32 3.41 0.13 6.99
CA GLY A 32 2.86 -0.56 8.15
C GLY A 32 1.72 0.23 8.81
N GLY A 33 1.90 1.53 9.01
CA GLY A 33 0.87 2.43 9.52
C GLY A 33 -0.34 2.51 8.58
N ALA A 34 -0.12 2.54 7.27
CA ALA A 34 -1.20 2.53 6.29
C ALA A 34 -2.00 1.20 6.32
N LEU A 35 -1.30 0.06 6.41
CA LEU A 35 -1.95 -1.26 6.56
C LEU A 35 -2.75 -1.36 7.86
N ALA A 36 -2.28 -0.76 8.95
CA ALA A 36 -3.04 -0.69 10.20
C ALA A 36 -4.33 0.12 10.05
N GLY A 37 -4.28 1.25 9.35
CA GLY A 37 -5.47 2.05 9.00
C GLY A 37 -6.47 1.28 8.15
N LEU A 38 -6.00 0.56 7.12
CA LEU A 38 -6.84 -0.29 6.27
C LEU A 38 -7.44 -1.47 7.05
N ARG A 39 -6.68 -2.06 7.98
CA ARG A 39 -7.18 -3.15 8.83
C ARG A 39 -8.32 -2.72 9.74
N ARG A 40 -8.29 -1.49 10.25
CA ARG A 40 -9.34 -0.91 11.11
C ARG A 40 -10.69 -0.85 10.41
N VAL A 41 -10.69 -0.50 9.13
CA VAL A 41 -11.92 -0.32 8.35
C VAL A 41 -12.47 -1.64 7.80
N LEU A 42 -11.70 -2.73 7.89
CA LEU A 42 -12.13 -4.08 7.53
C LEU A 42 -12.94 -4.74 8.66
N ARG A 43 -14.06 -5.34 8.29
CA ARG A 43 -14.84 -6.23 9.18
C ARG A 43 -14.00 -7.40 9.68
N PRO A 44 -14.34 -7.99 10.84
CA PRO A 44 -13.79 -9.30 11.23
C PRO A 44 -14.02 -10.33 10.11
N GLY A 45 -12.95 -10.99 9.65
CA GLY A 45 -13.00 -11.92 8.51
C GLY A 45 -13.00 -11.26 7.13
N GLY A 46 -13.02 -9.92 7.06
CA GLY A 46 -12.81 -9.17 5.82
C GLY A 46 -11.42 -9.39 5.25
N THR A 47 -11.28 -9.13 3.95
CA THR A 47 -10.06 -9.46 3.20
C THR A 47 -9.39 -8.23 2.62
N LEU A 48 -8.09 -8.32 2.41
CA LEU A 48 -7.27 -7.27 1.79
C LEU A 48 -6.53 -7.89 0.61
N THR A 49 -6.73 -7.34 -0.59
CA THR A 49 -5.90 -7.66 -1.76
C THR A 49 -4.90 -6.54 -1.97
N VAL A 50 -3.63 -6.92 -2.17
CA VAL A 50 -2.53 -6.00 -2.40
C VAL A 50 -1.84 -6.39 -3.71
N VAL A 51 -1.67 -5.42 -4.60
CA VAL A 51 -0.92 -5.53 -5.85
C VAL A 51 0.15 -4.45 -5.83
N GLU A 52 1.42 -4.84 -5.87
CA GLU A 52 2.55 -3.90 -5.83
C GLU A 52 3.59 -4.32 -6.88
N GLY A 53 4.46 -3.39 -7.29
CA GLY A 53 5.60 -3.71 -8.13
C GLY A 53 6.66 -4.53 -7.36
N ASP A 54 7.15 -5.61 -7.96
CA ASP A 54 8.37 -6.27 -7.49
C ASP A 54 9.58 -5.60 -8.12
N HIS A 55 10.22 -4.67 -7.39
CA HIS A 55 11.41 -3.97 -7.85
C HIS A 55 12.61 -4.90 -8.14
N GLY A 56 12.64 -6.11 -7.53
CA GLY A 56 13.65 -7.13 -7.83
C GLY A 56 13.54 -7.69 -9.25
N SER A 57 12.37 -7.55 -9.87
CA SER A 57 12.08 -7.99 -11.24
C SER A 57 12.12 -6.85 -12.28
N ALA A 58 12.55 -5.64 -11.88
CA ALA A 58 12.52 -4.48 -12.74
C ALA A 58 13.52 -4.59 -13.92
N PHE A 59 13.02 -4.35 -15.13
CA PHE A 59 13.85 -4.16 -16.33
C PHE A 59 14.04 -2.65 -16.57
N LEU A 60 15.30 -2.20 -16.62
CA LEU A 60 15.65 -0.79 -16.73
C LEU A 60 16.38 -0.53 -18.06
N HIS A 61 16.05 0.58 -18.75
CA HIS A 61 16.74 0.97 -19.98
C HIS A 61 16.93 2.51 -20.08
N PRO A 62 18.17 3.00 -20.25
CA PRO A 62 19.41 2.24 -20.10
C PRO A 62 19.56 1.76 -18.66
N ASP A 63 20.04 0.54 -18.49
CA ASP A 63 20.41 0.05 -17.17
C ASP A 63 21.61 0.85 -16.65
N SER A 64 21.54 1.29 -15.40
CA SER A 64 22.60 2.06 -14.75
C SER A 64 22.48 1.97 -13.23
N ALA A 65 23.57 2.28 -12.52
CA ALA A 65 23.56 2.36 -11.06
C ALA A 65 22.52 3.36 -10.54
N HIS A 66 22.35 4.50 -11.23
CA HIS A 66 21.35 5.50 -10.88
C HIS A 66 19.91 4.99 -11.08
N ALA A 67 19.66 4.27 -12.18
CA ALA A 67 18.33 3.70 -12.45
C ALA A 67 17.96 2.63 -11.41
N ARG A 68 18.91 1.74 -11.05
CA ARG A 68 18.69 0.74 -10.00
C ARG A 68 18.50 1.37 -8.62
N ALA A 69 19.26 2.43 -8.31
CA ALA A 69 19.12 3.14 -7.04
C ALA A 69 17.74 3.79 -6.87
N ALA A 70 17.07 4.17 -7.96
CA ALA A 70 15.73 4.78 -7.91
C ALA A 70 14.63 3.80 -7.47
N VAL A 71 14.85 2.49 -7.67
CA VAL A 71 13.89 1.42 -7.31
C VAL A 71 14.46 0.47 -6.26
N ALA A 72 15.63 0.76 -5.71
CA ALA A 72 16.19 -0.04 -4.62
C ALA A 72 15.42 0.29 -3.33
N HIS A 73 14.87 -0.74 -2.67
CA HIS A 73 14.39 -0.59 -1.31
C HIS A 73 15.57 -0.23 -0.39
N LEU A 74 15.49 0.92 0.29
CA LEU A 74 16.43 1.35 1.33
C LEU A 74 16.27 0.53 2.61
#